data_AF-A0A1V5K7A3-F1
#
_entry.id   AF-A0A1V5K7A3-F1
#
_cell.length_a   1.000
_cell.length_b   1.000
_cell.length_c   1.000
_cell.angle_alpha   90.00
_cell.angle_beta   90.00
_cell.angle_gamma   90.00
#
_symmetry.space_group_name_H-M   'P 1'
#
loop_
_entity.id
_entity.type
_entity.pdbx_description
1 polymer ?
#
loop_
_entity_poly.entity_id
_entity_poly.type
_entity_poly.pdbx_seq_one_letter_code
_entity_poly.pdbx_strand_id
1 'polypeptide(L)'
;MQRGRWALNGRGEPSHLLNLRTLAAVKPLRQLALAGVVKFVIKAAGMGPVWTSGVCRVYRRELDRLAGVADQPGIAEQFEELSTTFNTGLGPGFYMGHQASEYVSRSHGGDEGMAVGTVESVRRSDGRVLMRFSRPCSGLGRLEARPTSGTVARAARLNPVDAPPTGAWQPGQRAWANAGDRVQPGFAVYMVSSHQGSGAGAARSGSGWTGPRLIDVEARADARLGEPLTVTYRGAGEEATRQGAQPRPCGEGRCLSPQWLADELARNGGRPINVHVAECNVEEGVVVAPSEVNAVRREALSDLISTILAPYRREVGQGSHFALPQSHRPADARSHAVASTRIMALVTCDVDPQSLAAAGAHGVCVDCDTPYRVMAEYFATARAAGLRCAYDTVTEVLDDDMDYAVSQMAKAQEAGAELLIVEDLALLSHALDLAPEATLAGPGCEICGPEAVEWVLQLGARGYVVPFAGSEPPPAWPARLAEGAGDDGVACAIVAGGRPHLGVTRYCVLGAELGLARRRGSTGGFRRGDCTAPCREGGKPAFLAGEGGDKLYMTFDRSCRAHVYGPDVLPAAGTAPNAIECYSAMGYDWVWLDLRAYDGDEAVGACARFAAVEA
;
A
#
# COMPACT_ATOMS: atom_id res chain seq x y z
N MET A 1 -6.85 2.04 7.46
CA MET A 1 -5.66 2.51 8.22
C MET A 1 -5.40 4.02 8.08
N GLN A 2 -4.78 4.52 7.00
CA GLN A 2 -4.25 5.90 6.94
C GLN A 2 -5.28 7.04 7.06
N ARG A 3 -6.50 6.85 6.54
CA ARG A 3 -7.58 7.86 6.61
C ARG A 3 -8.42 7.81 7.89
N GLY A 4 -8.24 6.76 8.69
CA GLY A 4 -8.99 6.57 9.93
C GLY A 4 -8.63 7.63 10.98
N ARG A 5 -9.56 7.87 11.91
CA ARG A 5 -9.25 8.55 13.17
C ARG A 5 -8.96 7.50 14.24
N TRP A 6 -7.94 7.79 15.03
CA TRP A 6 -7.34 6.85 15.95
C TRP A 6 -7.15 7.50 17.32
N ALA A 7 -7.49 6.78 18.38
CA ALA A 7 -7.18 7.15 19.76
C ALA A 7 -6.12 6.21 20.32
N LEU A 8 -5.06 6.77 20.89
CA LEU A 8 -3.97 6.01 21.49
C LEU A 8 -4.46 5.29 22.75
N ASN A 9 -4.31 3.97 22.78
CA ASN A 9 -4.79 3.06 23.82
C ASN A 9 -6.28 3.26 24.16
N GLY A 10 -7.08 3.72 23.19
CA GLY A 10 -8.50 4.07 23.38
C GLY A 10 -8.74 5.29 24.27
N ARG A 11 -7.73 6.12 24.53
CA ARG A 11 -7.82 7.32 25.37
C ARG A 11 -7.76 8.59 24.52
N GLY A 12 -8.54 9.60 24.90
CA GLY A 12 -8.59 10.90 24.21
C GLY A 12 -9.52 10.91 22.99
N GLU A 13 -9.64 12.07 22.35
CA GLU A 13 -10.44 12.23 21.14
C GLU A 13 -9.70 11.66 19.91
N PRO A 14 -10.32 10.77 19.11
CA PRO A 14 -9.67 10.20 17.94
C PRO A 14 -9.22 11.25 16.93
N SER A 15 -7.99 11.11 16.42
CA SER A 15 -7.40 12.04 15.44
C SER A 15 -6.64 11.29 14.33
N HIS A 16 -6.18 12.02 13.30
CA HIS A 16 -5.52 11.42 12.13
C HIS A 16 -4.03 11.12 12.41
N LEU A 17 -3.80 10.16 13.31
CA LEU A 17 -2.45 9.82 13.80
C LEU A 17 -1.56 9.15 12.75
N LEU A 18 -2.13 8.51 11.74
CA LEU A 18 -1.43 7.78 10.68
C LEU A 18 -1.68 8.35 9.28
N ASN A 19 -2.12 9.61 9.17
CA ASN A 19 -2.29 10.26 7.88
C ASN A 19 -0.93 10.75 7.37
N LEU A 20 -0.18 9.83 6.75
CA LEU A 20 1.15 10.09 6.22
C LEU A 20 1.09 11.01 5.01
N ARG A 21 2.03 11.95 4.93
CA ARG A 21 2.26 12.76 3.73
C ARG A 21 2.75 11.87 2.60
N THR A 22 2.37 12.21 1.38
CA THR A 22 2.79 11.45 0.21
C THR A 22 4.28 11.71 -0.07
N LEU A 23 5.05 10.64 -0.27
CA LEU A 23 6.45 10.72 -0.69
C LEU A 23 6.58 11.45 -2.03
N ALA A 24 7.26 12.61 -2.01
CA ALA A 24 7.62 13.35 -3.20
C ALA A 24 9.11 13.16 -3.53
N ALA A 25 9.46 11.97 -4.02
CA ALA A 25 10.84 11.64 -4.45
C ALA A 25 11.34 12.50 -5.63
N VAL A 26 10.46 13.27 -6.28
CA VAL A 26 10.87 14.31 -7.24
C VAL A 26 11.88 15.30 -6.64
N LYS A 27 11.81 15.58 -5.33
CA LYS A 27 12.74 16.48 -4.64
C LYS A 27 14.19 15.94 -4.61
N PRO A 28 14.44 14.71 -4.11
CA PRO A 28 15.76 14.11 -4.12
C PRO A 28 16.13 13.42 -5.45
N LEU A 29 15.34 13.59 -6.54
CA LEU A 29 15.50 12.78 -7.75
C LEU A 29 16.91 12.88 -8.34
N ARG A 30 17.52 14.07 -8.32
CA ARG A 30 18.90 14.29 -8.76
C ARG A 30 19.91 13.57 -7.88
N GLN A 31 19.76 13.63 -6.56
CA GLN A 31 20.63 12.96 -5.60
C GLN A 31 20.55 11.44 -5.78
N LEU A 32 19.34 10.91 -5.95
CA LEU A 32 19.11 9.48 -6.20
C LEU A 32 19.76 9.03 -7.53
N ALA A 33 19.64 9.83 -8.59
CA ALA A 33 20.32 9.55 -9.85
C ALA A 33 21.85 9.55 -9.71
N LEU A 34 22.43 10.51 -8.97
CA LEU A 34 23.86 10.56 -8.68
C LEU A 34 24.34 9.38 -7.81
N ALA A 35 23.48 8.85 -6.95
CA ALA A 35 23.74 7.65 -6.16
C ALA A 35 23.68 6.35 -6.98
N GLY A 36 23.40 6.42 -8.29
CA GLY A 36 23.35 5.26 -9.18
C GLY A 36 21.95 4.63 -9.32
N VAL A 37 20.89 5.27 -8.82
CA VAL A 37 19.52 4.79 -9.02
C VAL A 37 19.13 4.95 -10.50
N VAL A 38 18.92 3.82 -11.17
CA VAL A 38 18.58 3.77 -12.61
C VAL A 38 17.09 3.63 -12.89
N LYS A 39 16.29 3.26 -11.88
CA LYS A 39 14.85 3.01 -12.04
C LYS A 39 14.07 3.58 -10.86
N PHE A 40 13.07 4.40 -11.18
CA PHE A 40 12.10 4.90 -10.21
C PHE A 40 10.76 4.20 -10.44
N VAL A 41 10.22 3.58 -9.40
CA VAL A 41 8.94 2.86 -9.44
C VAL A 41 7.90 3.70 -8.70
N ILE A 42 6.80 4.03 -9.39
CA ILE A 42 5.65 4.71 -8.78
C ILE A 42 4.61 3.65 -8.47
N LYS A 43 4.39 3.37 -7.17
CA LYS A 43 3.32 2.45 -6.72
C LYS A 43 1.96 3.15 -6.87
N ALA A 44 1.30 2.92 -8.01
CA ALA A 44 0.01 3.50 -8.37
C ALA A 44 -1.18 2.54 -8.15
N ALA A 45 -0.97 1.41 -7.46
CA ALA A 45 -2.03 0.44 -7.20
C ALA A 45 -3.23 1.10 -6.50
N GLY A 46 -4.44 0.91 -7.05
CA GLY A 46 -5.66 1.55 -6.56
C GLY A 46 -5.84 3.02 -6.96
N MET A 47 -4.91 3.61 -7.74
CA MET A 47 -4.99 5.00 -8.21
C MET A 47 -5.62 5.10 -9.60
N GLY A 48 -6.46 6.12 -9.80
CA GLY A 48 -7.15 6.37 -11.08
C GLY A 48 -6.23 6.93 -12.19
N PRO A 49 -6.65 6.86 -13.47
CA PRO A 49 -5.81 7.23 -14.62
C PRO A 49 -5.35 8.69 -14.62
N VAL A 50 -6.17 9.59 -14.07
CA VAL A 50 -5.81 11.01 -13.91
C VAL A 50 -4.62 11.15 -12.98
N TRP A 51 -4.70 10.57 -11.78
CA TRP A 51 -3.60 10.63 -10.82
C TRP A 51 -2.33 10.01 -11.40
N THR A 52 -2.44 8.82 -12.00
CA THR A 52 -1.28 8.07 -12.51
C THR A 52 -0.57 8.83 -13.62
N SER A 53 -1.32 9.39 -14.58
CA SER A 53 -0.74 10.16 -15.68
C SER A 53 -0.15 11.51 -15.22
N GLY A 54 -0.78 12.18 -14.25
CA GLY A 54 -0.26 13.43 -13.67
C GLY A 54 1.08 13.23 -12.96
N VAL A 55 1.18 12.21 -12.09
CA VAL A 55 2.42 11.91 -11.37
C VAL A 55 3.53 11.48 -12.34
N CYS A 56 3.24 10.54 -13.26
CA CYS A 56 4.22 10.08 -14.25
C CYS A 56 4.76 11.23 -15.11
N ARG A 57 3.89 12.17 -15.52
CA ARG A 57 4.28 13.34 -16.30
C ARG A 57 5.29 14.22 -15.56
N VAL A 58 5.03 14.52 -14.28
CA VAL A 58 5.95 15.35 -13.50
C VAL A 58 7.30 14.67 -13.34
N TYR A 59 7.33 13.39 -12.96
CA TYR A 59 8.59 12.67 -12.83
C TYR A 59 9.34 12.56 -14.17
N ARG A 60 8.63 12.36 -15.29
CA ARG A 60 9.25 12.34 -16.63
C ARG A 60 9.89 13.67 -16.99
N ARG A 61 9.19 14.79 -16.75
CA ARG A 61 9.72 16.15 -16.99
C ARG A 61 10.98 16.42 -16.18
N GLU A 62 11.01 16.03 -14.91
CA GLU A 62 12.21 16.20 -14.09
C GLU A 62 13.35 15.29 -14.56
N LEU A 63 13.08 14.04 -14.95
CA LEU A 63 14.09 13.17 -15.55
C LEU A 63 14.62 13.71 -16.89
N ASP A 64 13.75 14.26 -17.75
CA ASP A 64 14.14 14.90 -19.02
C ASP A 64 15.00 16.14 -18.76
N ARG A 65 14.66 16.93 -17.74
CA ARG A 65 15.47 18.06 -17.29
C ARG A 65 16.84 17.62 -16.80
N LEU A 66 16.92 16.57 -15.99
CA LEU A 66 18.19 16.00 -15.51
C LEU A 66 19.04 15.44 -16.66
N ALA A 67 18.40 14.94 -17.72
CA ALA A 67 19.05 14.50 -18.95
C ALA A 67 19.46 15.66 -19.89
N GLY A 68 19.17 16.92 -19.54
CA GLY A 68 19.52 18.09 -20.35
C GLY A 68 18.59 18.36 -21.52
N VAL A 69 17.39 17.78 -21.55
CA VAL A 69 16.35 18.12 -22.55
C VAL A 69 15.89 19.56 -22.29
N ALA A 70 15.94 20.40 -23.33
CA ALA A 70 15.58 21.81 -23.22
C ALA A 70 14.08 22.03 -22.91
N ASP A 71 13.75 23.19 -22.34
CA ASP A 71 12.37 23.70 -22.13
C ASP A 71 11.49 22.91 -21.14
N GLN A 72 12.10 22.27 -20.13
CA GLN A 72 11.35 21.64 -19.04
C GLN A 72 11.01 22.64 -17.92
N PRO A 73 9.79 22.55 -17.33
CA PRO A 73 9.35 23.47 -16.28
C PRO A 73 10.23 23.41 -15.03
N GLY A 74 10.20 24.50 -14.26
CA GLY A 74 10.85 24.61 -12.95
C GLY A 74 10.39 23.52 -11.98
N ILE A 75 11.26 23.05 -11.08
CA ILE A 75 10.86 22.12 -10.00
C ILE A 75 9.72 22.69 -9.14
N ALA A 76 9.65 24.02 -8.99
CA ALA A 76 8.60 24.71 -8.25
C ALA A 76 7.22 24.56 -8.93
N GLU A 77 7.14 24.73 -10.25
CA GLU A 77 5.91 24.56 -11.03
C GLU A 77 5.46 23.10 -11.03
N GLN A 78 6.42 22.18 -11.21
CA GLN A 78 6.17 20.75 -11.11
C GLN A 78 5.67 20.33 -9.72
N PHE A 79 6.21 20.94 -8.66
CA PHE A 79 5.79 20.70 -7.28
C PHE A 79 4.39 21.26 -7.00
N GLU A 80 4.04 22.41 -7.58
CA GLU A 80 2.69 22.94 -7.53
C GLU A 80 1.70 21.98 -8.23
N GLU A 81 2.04 21.49 -9.44
CA GLU A 81 1.25 20.49 -10.17
C GLU A 81 1.03 19.21 -9.34
N LEU A 82 2.10 18.68 -8.72
CA LEU A 82 1.98 17.53 -7.81
C LEU A 82 1.11 17.87 -6.59
N SER A 83 1.30 19.04 -5.98
CA SER A 83 0.54 19.45 -4.78
C SER A 83 -0.96 19.56 -5.05
N THR A 84 -1.37 19.87 -6.28
CA THR A 84 -2.79 19.82 -6.69
C THR A 84 -3.32 18.40 -6.90
N THR A 85 -2.43 17.45 -7.18
CA THR A 85 -2.76 16.03 -7.38
C THR A 85 -2.80 15.27 -6.04
N PHE A 86 -1.96 15.67 -5.08
CA PHE A 86 -1.79 14.99 -3.81
C PHE A 86 -2.60 15.60 -2.69
N ASN A 87 -3.35 14.72 -2.06
CA ASN A 87 -4.35 15.06 -1.09
C ASN A 87 -3.86 14.81 0.35
N THR A 88 -2.64 14.38 0.62
CA THR A 88 -2.15 14.24 2.02
C THR A 88 -1.00 15.19 2.35
N GLY A 89 -0.73 16.15 1.45
CA GLY A 89 0.49 16.94 1.48
C GLY A 89 1.68 16.16 0.95
N LEU A 90 2.73 16.88 0.57
CA LEU A 90 3.97 16.31 0.07
C LEU A 90 5.03 16.27 1.16
N GLY A 91 5.51 15.06 1.44
CA GLY A 91 6.58 14.79 2.39
C GLY A 91 7.89 14.50 1.65
N PRO A 92 9.04 14.82 2.25
CA PRO A 92 10.34 14.48 1.69
C PRO A 92 10.65 12.97 1.77
N GLY A 93 9.84 12.19 2.49
CA GLY A 93 10.10 10.78 2.77
C GLY A 93 11.09 10.58 3.91
N PHE A 94 11.34 9.32 4.26
CA PHE A 94 12.27 8.96 5.33
C PHE A 94 13.73 9.35 5.02
N TYR A 95 14.12 9.41 3.75
CA TYR A 95 15.49 9.77 3.34
C TYR A 95 15.87 11.22 3.67
N MET A 96 14.90 12.13 3.74
CA MET A 96 15.14 13.57 3.74
C MET A 96 14.34 14.29 4.83
N GLY A 97 13.58 13.55 5.64
CA GLY A 97 12.82 14.10 6.77
C GLY A 97 13.62 13.98 8.08
N HIS A 98 13.42 14.94 8.97
CA HIS A 98 14.08 15.00 10.27
C HIS A 98 13.08 15.13 11.43
N GLN A 99 11.84 15.54 11.16
CA GLN A 99 10.85 15.80 12.20
C GLN A 99 9.49 15.14 11.92
N ALA A 100 8.81 14.74 13.00
CA ALA A 100 7.48 14.14 13.00
C ALA A 100 6.43 14.87 12.13
N SER A 101 6.44 16.21 12.16
CA SER A 101 5.51 17.07 11.39
C SER A 101 5.73 17.04 9.88
N GLU A 102 6.87 16.54 9.41
CA GLU A 102 7.18 16.40 7.99
C GLU A 102 6.59 15.10 7.41
N TYR A 103 6.21 14.16 8.28
CA TYR A 103 5.71 12.84 7.92
C TYR A 103 4.20 12.70 8.04
N VAL A 104 3.56 13.40 8.99
CA VAL A 104 2.13 13.21 9.31
C VAL A 104 1.36 14.52 9.27
N SER A 105 0.17 14.49 8.66
CA SER A 105 -0.80 15.59 8.70
C SER A 105 -1.99 15.23 9.60
N ARG A 106 -2.03 15.81 10.81
CA ARG A 106 -3.02 15.45 11.85
C ARG A 106 -4.37 16.14 11.72
N SER A 107 -4.42 17.20 10.93
CA SER A 107 -5.57 18.11 10.92
C SER A 107 -6.84 17.45 10.37
N HIS A 108 -6.72 16.63 9.33
CA HIS A 108 -7.86 16.03 8.60
C HIS A 108 -7.45 14.70 7.93
N GLY A 109 -8.41 13.81 7.70
CA GLY A 109 -8.16 12.48 7.15
C GLY A 109 -8.31 12.49 5.64
N GLY A 110 -7.19 12.51 4.94
CA GLY A 110 -7.19 12.65 3.49
C GLY A 110 -7.72 14.04 3.04
N ASP A 111 -7.17 14.48 1.92
CA ASP A 111 -7.46 15.72 1.21
C ASP A 111 -7.08 17.04 1.92
N GLU A 112 -5.77 17.29 2.08
CA GLU A 112 -5.17 18.61 2.38
C GLU A 112 -5.69 19.67 1.39
N GLY A 113 -5.97 19.31 0.14
CA GLY A 113 -6.48 20.25 -0.85
C GLY A 113 -5.53 21.40 -1.14
N MET A 114 -5.88 22.22 -2.11
CA MET A 114 -5.09 23.39 -2.49
C MET A 114 -5.62 24.62 -1.75
N ALA A 115 -4.76 25.36 -1.04
CA ALA A 115 -5.13 26.65 -0.47
C ALA A 115 -5.48 27.63 -1.62
N VAL A 116 -6.75 28.02 -1.73
CA VAL A 116 -7.26 28.87 -2.82
C VAL A 116 -7.59 30.28 -2.37
N GLY A 117 -7.57 30.56 -1.07
CA GLY A 117 -7.94 31.86 -0.55
C GLY A 117 -7.99 31.92 0.98
N THR A 118 -8.67 32.94 1.48
CA THR A 118 -8.89 33.17 2.90
C THR A 118 -10.30 33.66 3.17
N VAL A 119 -10.82 33.38 4.36
CA VAL A 119 -12.05 33.96 4.87
C VAL A 119 -11.77 35.42 5.24
N GLU A 120 -12.39 36.33 4.50
CA GLU A 120 -12.26 37.77 4.71
C GLU A 120 -13.18 38.25 5.85
N SER A 121 -14.42 37.77 5.89
CA SER A 121 -15.36 38.09 6.97
C SER A 121 -16.48 37.06 7.12
N VAL A 122 -17.18 37.09 8.25
CA VAL A 122 -18.37 36.28 8.52
C VAL A 122 -19.52 37.21 8.90
N ARG A 123 -20.63 37.14 8.17
CA ARG A 123 -21.79 38.01 8.35
C ARG A 123 -22.66 37.48 9.50
N ARG A 124 -22.79 38.28 10.57
CA ARG A 124 -23.50 37.87 11.79
C ARG A 124 -25.01 37.66 11.62
N SER A 125 -25.63 38.31 10.64
CA SER A 125 -27.09 38.27 10.46
C SER A 125 -27.61 36.96 9.89
N ASP A 126 -26.82 36.25 9.09
CA ASP A 126 -27.22 35.02 8.39
C ASP A 126 -26.12 33.94 8.33
N GLY A 127 -24.99 34.16 9.01
CA GLY A 127 -23.90 33.19 9.12
C GLY A 127 -23.09 32.98 7.84
N ARG A 128 -23.31 33.79 6.78
CA ARG A 128 -22.58 33.64 5.52
C ARG A 128 -21.12 34.05 5.66
N VAL A 129 -20.25 33.34 4.96
CA VAL A 129 -18.80 33.54 4.95
C VAL A 129 -18.39 34.20 3.65
N LEU A 130 -17.70 35.34 3.73
CA LEU A 130 -17.10 35.99 2.57
C LEU A 130 -15.69 35.44 2.37
N MET A 131 -15.46 34.80 1.24
CA MET A 131 -14.16 34.28 0.85
C MET A 131 -13.50 35.24 -0.13
N ARG A 132 -12.18 35.37 -0.05
CA ARG A 132 -11.34 36.05 -1.05
C ARG A 132 -10.36 35.05 -1.63
N PHE A 133 -10.36 34.90 -2.94
CA PHE A 133 -9.48 33.95 -3.63
C PHE A 133 -8.12 34.57 -3.92
N SER A 134 -7.05 33.79 -3.71
CA SER A 134 -5.66 34.18 -4.03
C SER A 134 -5.15 33.56 -5.32
N ARG A 135 -5.90 32.62 -5.89
CA ARG A 135 -5.58 31.91 -7.15
C ARG A 135 -6.87 31.48 -7.86
N PRO A 136 -6.80 31.05 -9.14
CA PRO A 136 -7.95 30.49 -9.82
C PRO A 136 -8.57 29.31 -9.05
N CYS A 137 -9.88 29.32 -8.89
CA CYS A 137 -10.63 28.30 -8.13
C CYS A 137 -11.86 27.87 -8.92
N SER A 138 -11.91 26.63 -9.40
CA SER A 138 -13.11 26.07 -10.05
C SER A 138 -14.29 25.98 -9.09
N GLY A 139 -15.51 26.18 -9.60
CA GLY A 139 -16.75 25.97 -8.82
C GLY A 139 -17.13 24.51 -8.60
N LEU A 140 -16.35 23.57 -9.16
CA LEU A 140 -16.64 22.13 -9.17
C LEU A 140 -15.95 21.39 -8.01
N GLY A 141 -14.97 22.01 -7.35
CA GLY A 141 -14.30 21.44 -6.18
C GLY A 141 -15.07 21.69 -4.87
N ARG A 142 -14.89 20.81 -3.88
CA ARG A 142 -15.41 21.04 -2.52
C ARG A 142 -14.56 22.10 -1.84
N LEU A 143 -15.16 23.13 -1.23
CA LEU A 143 -14.42 24.13 -0.47
C LEU A 143 -14.49 23.88 1.03
N GLU A 144 -13.39 24.12 1.73
CA GLU A 144 -13.28 23.98 3.19
C GLU A 144 -12.52 25.16 3.80
N ALA A 145 -13.04 25.74 4.90
CA ALA A 145 -12.32 26.71 5.72
C ALA A 145 -11.59 26.01 6.86
N ARG A 146 -10.32 26.38 7.09
CA ARG A 146 -9.47 25.80 8.13
C ARG A 146 -8.72 26.87 8.93
N PRO A 147 -8.54 26.69 10.25
CA PRO A 147 -7.73 27.62 11.05
C PRO A 147 -6.28 27.65 10.60
N THR A 148 -5.66 28.83 10.66
CA THR A 148 -4.26 29.04 10.27
C THR A 148 -3.29 28.79 11.45
N SER A 149 -3.78 28.76 12.69
CA SER A 149 -3.01 28.46 13.90
C SER A 149 -3.90 27.98 15.04
N GLY A 150 -3.44 27.01 15.83
CA GLY A 150 -4.13 26.53 17.03
C GLY A 150 -4.85 25.18 16.84
N THR A 151 -5.11 24.53 17.97
CA THR A 151 -5.62 23.16 18.14
C THR A 151 -6.62 22.71 17.08
N VAL A 152 -6.37 21.51 16.54
CA VAL A 152 -7.21 20.65 15.67
C VAL A 152 -8.69 21.05 15.65
N ALA A 153 -9.04 22.13 14.94
CA ALA A 153 -10.42 22.49 14.73
C ALA A 153 -10.88 21.88 13.41
N ARG A 154 -12.07 21.30 13.45
CA ARG A 154 -12.73 20.62 12.33
C ARG A 154 -12.82 21.53 11.10
N ALA A 155 -12.39 21.05 9.93
CA ALA A 155 -12.61 21.75 8.66
C ALA A 155 -14.12 22.02 8.46
N ALA A 156 -14.45 23.28 8.23
CA ALA A 156 -15.82 23.69 7.95
C ALA A 156 -16.06 23.67 6.45
N ARG A 157 -17.03 22.87 5.98
CA ARG A 157 -17.43 22.87 4.56
C ARG A 157 -18.03 24.22 4.19
N LEU A 158 -17.63 24.74 3.04
CA LEU A 158 -18.13 25.98 2.46
C LEU A 158 -18.91 25.63 1.19
N ASN A 159 -20.17 26.04 1.14
CA ASN A 159 -21.04 25.89 -0.03
C ASN A 159 -21.25 27.28 -0.67
N PRO A 160 -20.56 27.58 -1.79
CA PRO A 160 -20.72 28.87 -2.48
C PRO A 160 -22.18 29.15 -2.83
N VAL A 161 -22.61 30.37 -2.55
CA VAL A 161 -23.93 30.89 -2.93
C VAL A 161 -23.87 31.53 -4.32
N ASP A 162 -22.71 32.11 -4.64
CA ASP A 162 -22.45 32.70 -5.94
C ASP A 162 -21.90 31.63 -6.89
N ALA A 163 -22.36 31.61 -8.14
CA ALA A 163 -21.72 30.82 -9.19
C ALA A 163 -20.47 31.55 -9.69
N PRO A 164 -19.39 30.85 -10.07
CA PRO A 164 -18.24 31.49 -10.67
C PRO A 164 -18.60 32.07 -12.06
N PRO A 165 -18.20 33.32 -12.38
CA PRO A 165 -18.61 34.00 -13.63
C PRO A 165 -18.22 33.27 -14.92
N THR A 166 -17.13 32.49 -14.89
CA THR A 166 -16.59 31.74 -16.04
C THR A 166 -16.23 30.30 -15.66
N GLY A 167 -17.02 29.69 -14.76
CA GLY A 167 -16.73 28.33 -14.23
C GLY A 167 -15.60 28.25 -13.20
N ALA A 168 -14.83 29.33 -13.02
CA ALA A 168 -13.85 29.51 -11.95
C ALA A 168 -13.83 30.96 -11.42
N TRP A 169 -13.54 31.14 -10.13
CA TRP A 169 -13.19 32.42 -9.53
C TRP A 169 -11.72 32.74 -9.79
N GLN A 170 -11.41 34.01 -10.05
CA GLN A 170 -10.06 34.51 -10.32
C GLN A 170 -9.41 35.09 -9.06
N PRO A 171 -8.06 35.20 -9.02
CA PRO A 171 -7.36 35.89 -7.94
C PRO A 171 -7.96 37.27 -7.65
N GLY A 172 -8.15 37.58 -6.37
CA GLY A 172 -8.73 38.84 -5.89
C GLY A 172 -10.25 38.89 -5.88
N GLN A 173 -10.95 37.95 -6.54
CA GLN A 173 -12.40 37.89 -6.51
C GLN A 173 -12.91 37.42 -5.14
N ARG A 174 -14.16 37.76 -4.86
CA ARG A 174 -14.87 37.42 -3.62
C ARG A 174 -16.12 36.62 -3.93
N ALA A 175 -16.45 35.68 -3.05
CA ALA A 175 -17.69 34.93 -3.13
C ALA A 175 -18.25 34.65 -1.73
N TRP A 176 -19.57 34.66 -1.61
CA TRP A 176 -20.27 34.24 -0.41
C TRP A 176 -20.44 32.72 -0.39
N ALA A 177 -20.30 32.12 0.79
CA ALA A 177 -20.60 30.72 1.03
C ALA A 177 -21.37 30.53 2.33
N ASN A 178 -22.20 29.48 2.37
CA ASN A 178 -22.75 28.96 3.61
C ASN A 178 -21.72 28.02 4.26
N ALA A 179 -21.47 28.18 5.56
CA ALA A 179 -20.57 27.29 6.29
C ALA A 179 -21.36 26.21 7.04
N GLY A 180 -20.90 24.96 6.95
CA GLY A 180 -21.49 23.84 7.69
C GLY A 180 -21.06 23.75 9.15
N ASP A 181 -20.06 24.53 9.57
CA ASP A 181 -19.52 24.57 10.93
C ASP A 181 -18.97 25.99 11.23
N ARG A 182 -18.45 26.21 12.45
CA ARG A 182 -17.96 27.51 12.90
C ARG A 182 -16.71 27.93 12.13
N VAL A 183 -16.81 29.08 11.46
CA VAL A 183 -15.71 29.72 10.70
C VAL A 183 -15.37 31.07 11.30
N GLN A 184 -14.10 31.46 11.27
CA GLN A 184 -13.64 32.79 11.68
C GLN A 184 -12.90 33.51 10.54
N PRO A 185 -12.91 34.86 10.53
CA PRO A 185 -12.02 35.64 9.68
C PRO A 185 -10.55 35.22 9.86
N GLY A 186 -9.82 35.15 8.74
CA GLY A 186 -8.42 34.71 8.72
C GLY A 186 -8.24 33.19 8.59
N PHE A 187 -9.31 32.40 8.56
CA PHE A 187 -9.22 30.98 8.19
C PHE A 187 -8.78 30.87 6.72
N ALA A 188 -7.88 29.94 6.42
CA ALA A 188 -7.50 29.62 5.06
C ALA A 188 -8.60 28.79 4.37
N VAL A 189 -8.89 29.10 3.11
CA VAL A 189 -9.86 28.39 2.27
C VAL A 189 -9.12 27.42 1.37
N TYR A 190 -9.50 26.15 1.42
CA TYR A 190 -8.93 25.07 0.63
C TYR A 190 -9.95 24.56 -0.37
N MET A 191 -9.52 24.31 -1.60
CA MET A 191 -10.25 23.49 -2.55
C MET A 191 -9.79 22.04 -2.41
N VAL A 192 -10.74 21.19 -2.12
CA VAL A 192 -10.58 19.79 -1.82
C VAL A 192 -11.26 19.01 -2.95
N SER A 193 -10.52 18.17 -3.66
CA SER A 193 -11.11 17.35 -4.71
C SER A 193 -12.03 16.31 -4.08
N SER A 194 -13.30 16.26 -4.52
CA SER A 194 -14.22 15.22 -4.09
C SER A 194 -13.74 13.87 -4.63
N HIS A 195 -13.18 13.03 -3.76
CA HIS A 195 -12.79 11.67 -4.13
C HIS A 195 -14.02 10.80 -4.42
N GLN A 196 -14.15 10.35 -5.67
CA GLN A 196 -14.28 8.93 -6.03
C GLN A 196 -13.79 8.75 -7.47
N GLY A 197 -12.89 7.79 -7.70
CA GLY A 197 -12.91 6.81 -8.81
C GLY A 197 -13.18 7.17 -10.27
N SER A 198 -13.44 8.42 -10.66
CA SER A 198 -13.83 8.77 -12.02
C SER A 198 -13.13 10.04 -12.45
N GLY A 199 -12.15 9.86 -13.35
CA GLY A 199 -11.74 10.69 -14.50
C GLY A 199 -11.79 12.22 -14.54
N ALA A 200 -12.45 12.94 -13.62
CA ALA A 200 -12.87 14.33 -13.80
C ALA A 200 -12.28 15.31 -12.77
N GLY A 201 -11.36 14.86 -11.90
CA GLY A 201 -10.74 15.69 -10.87
C GLY A 201 -9.59 16.60 -11.33
N ALA A 202 -9.14 16.49 -12.59
CA ALA A 202 -8.10 17.35 -13.18
C ALA A 202 -8.66 18.60 -13.86
N ALA A 203 -9.82 19.11 -13.40
CA ALA A 203 -10.33 20.37 -13.89
C ALA A 203 -9.56 21.55 -13.24
N ARG A 204 -8.36 21.77 -13.80
CA ARG A 204 -7.66 23.05 -13.95
C ARG A 204 -6.88 23.54 -12.73
N SER A 205 -5.72 22.92 -12.52
CA SER A 205 -4.51 23.64 -12.08
C SER A 205 -4.16 24.73 -13.12
N GLY A 206 -3.53 25.82 -12.68
CA GLY A 206 -3.04 26.89 -13.57
C GLY A 206 -2.01 26.43 -14.63
N SER A 207 -1.63 25.15 -14.64
CA SER A 207 -0.69 24.52 -15.58
C SER A 207 -1.31 24.09 -16.93
N GLY A 208 -2.60 24.37 -17.17
CA GLY A 208 -3.27 24.06 -18.44
C GLY A 208 -3.54 22.57 -18.70
N TRP A 209 -3.19 21.67 -17.77
CA TRP A 209 -3.47 20.25 -17.91
C TRP A 209 -4.91 19.91 -17.49
N THR A 210 -5.65 19.24 -18.37
CA THR A 210 -7.09 18.92 -18.20
C THR A 210 -7.36 17.44 -17.96
N GLY A 211 -6.34 16.63 -17.67
CA GLY A 211 -6.44 15.18 -17.53
C GLY A 211 -5.82 14.40 -18.71
N PRO A 212 -5.93 13.05 -18.69
CA PRO A 212 -5.48 12.22 -19.81
C PRO A 212 -6.32 12.53 -21.05
N ARG A 213 -5.69 12.51 -22.23
CA ARG A 213 -6.40 12.63 -23.49
C ARG A 213 -7.33 11.43 -23.62
N LEU A 214 -8.63 11.69 -23.72
CA LEU A 214 -9.60 10.65 -24.01
C LEU A 214 -9.39 10.19 -25.46
N ILE A 215 -9.44 8.87 -25.66
CA ILE A 215 -9.47 8.30 -26.99
C ILE A 215 -10.93 8.21 -27.40
N ASP A 216 -11.29 8.93 -28.47
CA ASP A 216 -12.61 8.82 -29.05
C ASP A 216 -12.74 7.47 -29.76
N VAL A 217 -13.81 6.76 -29.43
CA VAL A 217 -14.09 5.42 -29.91
C VAL A 217 -15.53 5.38 -30.43
N GLU A 218 -15.72 4.69 -31.55
CA GLU A 218 -17.01 4.32 -32.11
C GLU A 218 -17.30 2.85 -31.77
N ALA A 219 -18.52 2.55 -31.38
CA ALA A 219 -18.98 1.21 -31.09
C ALA A 219 -20.07 0.80 -32.09
N ARG A 220 -20.03 -0.46 -32.51
CA ARG A 220 -21.09 -1.08 -33.30
C ARG A 220 -21.46 -2.43 -32.71
N ALA A 221 -22.74 -2.73 -32.63
CA ALA A 221 -23.22 -4.08 -32.32
C ALA A 221 -24.30 -4.54 -33.28
N ASP A 222 -24.22 -5.81 -33.66
CA ASP A 222 -25.21 -6.49 -34.50
C ASP A 222 -25.71 -7.74 -33.72
N ALA A 223 -27.02 -7.78 -33.46
CA ALA A 223 -27.69 -8.84 -32.71
C ALA A 223 -28.86 -9.39 -33.52
N ARG A 224 -28.71 -10.60 -34.06
CA ARG A 224 -29.69 -11.27 -34.92
C ARG A 224 -29.95 -12.69 -34.48
N LEU A 225 -31.14 -13.20 -34.75
CA LEU A 225 -31.47 -14.59 -34.51
C LEU A 225 -30.68 -15.47 -35.49
N GLY A 226 -30.03 -16.51 -34.98
CA GLY A 226 -29.21 -17.40 -35.84
C GLY A 226 -27.72 -17.02 -35.92
N GLU A 227 -27.35 -15.79 -35.53
CA GLU A 227 -25.97 -15.28 -35.62
C GLU A 227 -25.45 -14.89 -34.21
N PRO A 228 -24.16 -15.08 -33.90
CA PRO A 228 -23.61 -14.63 -32.62
C PRO A 228 -23.67 -13.11 -32.49
N LEU A 229 -23.93 -12.59 -31.28
CA LEU A 229 -23.83 -11.17 -30.99
C LEU A 229 -22.42 -10.69 -31.35
N THR A 230 -22.32 -9.77 -32.31
CA THR A 230 -21.03 -9.23 -32.74
C THR A 230 -20.89 -7.80 -32.25
N VAL A 231 -19.78 -7.51 -31.56
CA VAL A 231 -19.44 -6.17 -31.08
C VAL A 231 -18.11 -5.75 -31.69
N THR A 232 -18.10 -4.56 -32.29
CA THR A 232 -16.93 -3.95 -32.92
C THR A 232 -16.67 -2.59 -32.28
N TYR A 233 -15.41 -2.31 -31.95
CA TYR A 233 -14.95 -0.99 -31.53
C TYR A 233 -13.89 -0.47 -32.50
N ARG A 234 -13.97 0.82 -32.84
CA ARG A 234 -12.99 1.52 -33.69
C ARG A 234 -12.49 2.77 -32.99
N GLY A 235 -11.19 3.01 -32.99
CA GLY A 235 -10.61 4.22 -32.40
C GLY A 235 -9.10 4.30 -32.58
N ALA A 236 -8.58 5.53 -32.66
CA ALA A 236 -7.15 5.80 -32.87
C ALA A 236 -6.51 5.08 -34.08
N GLY A 237 -7.30 4.80 -35.13
CA GLY A 237 -6.84 4.10 -36.34
C GLY A 237 -6.90 2.56 -36.25
N GLU A 238 -7.34 2.02 -35.12
CA GLU A 238 -7.42 0.58 -34.86
C GLU A 238 -8.88 0.10 -34.77
N GLU A 239 -9.11 -1.19 -35.01
CA GLU A 239 -10.40 -1.87 -34.90
C GLU A 239 -10.24 -3.19 -34.12
N ALA A 240 -11.23 -3.52 -33.28
CA ALA A 240 -11.33 -4.84 -32.70
C ALA A 240 -12.78 -5.34 -32.69
N THR A 241 -12.94 -6.61 -33.07
CA THR A 241 -14.24 -7.29 -33.17
C THR A 241 -14.24 -8.57 -32.35
N ARG A 242 -15.32 -8.78 -31.59
CA ARG A 242 -15.57 -10.02 -30.86
C ARG A 242 -16.99 -10.51 -31.06
N GLN A 243 -17.14 -11.83 -30.99
CA GLN A 243 -18.41 -12.53 -31.06
C GLN A 243 -18.71 -13.12 -29.69
N GLY A 244 -19.95 -12.93 -29.23
CA GLY A 244 -20.46 -13.47 -27.98
C GLY A 244 -21.50 -14.56 -28.20
N ALA A 245 -22.39 -14.72 -27.21
CA ALA A 245 -23.50 -15.66 -27.30
C ALA A 245 -24.47 -15.31 -28.43
N GLN A 246 -25.12 -16.34 -28.98
CA GLN A 246 -26.18 -16.18 -29.96
C GLN A 246 -27.46 -15.64 -29.30
N PRO A 247 -28.07 -14.56 -29.82
CA PRO A 247 -29.36 -14.09 -29.36
C PRO A 247 -30.43 -15.17 -29.46
N ARG A 248 -31.31 -15.20 -28.46
CA ARG A 248 -32.42 -16.14 -28.35
C ARG A 248 -33.75 -15.45 -28.64
N PRO A 249 -34.80 -16.18 -29.05
CA PRO A 249 -36.14 -15.62 -29.12
C PRO A 249 -36.58 -15.09 -27.75
N CYS A 250 -37.16 -13.91 -27.75
CA CYS A 250 -37.69 -13.25 -26.57
C CYS A 250 -39.01 -13.93 -26.17
N GLY A 251 -39.03 -14.55 -24.98
CA GLY A 251 -40.24 -15.13 -24.37
C GLY A 251 -41.06 -14.09 -23.60
N GLU A 252 -41.61 -14.46 -22.43
CA GLU A 252 -42.37 -13.55 -21.53
C GLU A 252 -41.51 -12.47 -20.83
N GLY A 253 -40.28 -12.23 -21.29
CA GLY A 253 -39.31 -11.30 -20.72
C GLY A 253 -39.13 -10.01 -21.53
N ARG A 254 -38.26 -9.12 -21.04
CA ARG A 254 -37.92 -7.88 -21.75
C ARG A 254 -36.94 -8.17 -22.88
N CYS A 255 -37.33 -7.88 -24.12
CA CYS A 255 -36.46 -8.04 -25.28
C CYS A 255 -35.33 -7.01 -25.28
N LEU A 256 -34.26 -7.32 -26.02
CA LEU A 256 -33.08 -6.48 -26.14
C LEU A 256 -33.46 -5.16 -26.84
N SER A 257 -33.17 -4.03 -26.19
CA SER A 257 -33.39 -2.70 -26.76
C SER A 257 -32.11 -2.19 -27.43
N PRO A 258 -32.17 -1.62 -28.65
CA PRO A 258 -31.02 -0.96 -29.28
C PRO A 258 -30.40 0.12 -28.40
N GLN A 259 -31.24 0.92 -27.72
CA GLN A 259 -30.79 2.00 -26.85
C GLN A 259 -30.11 1.47 -25.59
N TRP A 260 -30.67 0.42 -24.96
CA TRP A 260 -30.01 -0.23 -23.82
C TRP A 260 -28.66 -0.81 -24.21
N LEU A 261 -28.56 -1.45 -25.39
CA LEU A 261 -27.30 -2.00 -25.88
C LEU A 261 -26.28 -0.88 -26.15
N ALA A 262 -26.71 0.24 -26.73
CA ALA A 262 -25.85 1.41 -26.95
C ALA A 262 -25.34 1.99 -25.62
N ASP A 263 -26.22 2.16 -24.62
CA ASP A 263 -25.85 2.60 -23.27
C ASP A 263 -24.86 1.63 -22.61
N GLU A 264 -25.02 0.33 -22.84
CA GLU A 264 -24.14 -0.69 -22.28
C GLU A 264 -22.76 -0.67 -22.95
N LEU A 265 -22.68 -0.48 -24.27
CA LEU A 265 -21.44 -0.32 -25.02
C LEU A 265 -20.71 0.99 -24.72
N ALA A 266 -21.45 2.04 -24.35
CA ALA A 266 -20.88 3.33 -23.97
C ALA A 266 -20.12 3.29 -22.63
N ARG A 267 -20.34 2.26 -21.79
CA ARG A 267 -19.65 2.10 -20.52
C ARG A 267 -18.17 1.72 -20.73
N ASN A 268 -17.28 2.66 -20.41
CA ASN A 268 -15.83 2.51 -20.55
C ASN A 268 -15.11 1.90 -19.32
N GLY A 269 -15.84 1.62 -18.22
CA GLY A 269 -15.27 1.03 -17.01
C GLY A 269 -14.19 1.90 -16.33
N GLY A 270 -14.23 3.22 -16.49
CA GLY A 270 -13.27 4.17 -15.92
C GLY A 270 -11.97 4.33 -16.73
N ARG A 271 -11.88 3.70 -17.91
CA ARG A 271 -10.76 3.87 -18.84
C ARG A 271 -10.84 5.24 -19.52
N PRO A 272 -9.71 5.86 -19.93
CA PRO A 272 -9.68 7.16 -20.61
C PRO A 272 -10.16 7.06 -22.07
N ILE A 273 -11.38 6.57 -22.26
CA ILE A 273 -12.03 6.34 -23.55
C ILE A 273 -13.38 7.03 -23.54
N ASN A 274 -13.67 7.71 -24.64
CA ASN A 274 -14.95 8.34 -24.88
C ASN A 274 -15.66 7.60 -26.02
N VAL A 275 -16.64 6.77 -25.69
CA VAL A 275 -17.51 6.15 -26.69
C VAL A 275 -18.55 7.19 -27.08
N HIS A 276 -18.27 7.92 -28.16
CA HIS A 276 -19.07 9.07 -28.59
C HIS A 276 -20.19 8.68 -29.56
N VAL A 277 -20.06 7.52 -30.21
CA VAL A 277 -21.08 6.92 -31.08
C VAL A 277 -21.21 5.43 -30.75
N ALA A 278 -22.44 4.95 -30.62
CA ALA A 278 -22.76 3.54 -30.44
C ALA A 278 -23.94 3.16 -31.34
N GLU A 279 -23.67 2.45 -32.44
CA GLU A 279 -24.67 1.98 -33.40
C GLU A 279 -25.06 0.53 -33.09
N CYS A 280 -26.34 0.30 -32.79
CA CYS A 280 -26.83 -1.00 -32.39
C CYS A 280 -27.94 -1.47 -33.32
N ASN A 281 -27.65 -2.49 -34.14
CA ASN A 281 -28.63 -3.15 -34.98
C ASN A 281 -29.15 -4.40 -34.26
N VAL A 282 -30.36 -4.31 -33.73
CA VAL A 282 -31.00 -5.40 -32.97
C VAL A 282 -32.23 -5.87 -33.72
N GLU A 283 -32.29 -7.15 -34.05
CA GLU A 283 -33.48 -7.79 -34.62
C GLU A 283 -34.63 -7.81 -33.60
N GLU A 284 -35.86 -7.57 -34.06
CA GLU A 284 -37.02 -7.55 -33.18
C GLU A 284 -37.25 -8.91 -32.50
N GLY A 285 -37.60 -8.89 -31.22
CA GLY A 285 -37.95 -10.11 -30.50
C GLY A 285 -36.76 -10.99 -30.11
N VAL A 286 -35.53 -10.45 -30.03
CA VAL A 286 -34.36 -11.18 -29.50
C VAL A 286 -33.99 -10.81 -28.07
N VAL A 287 -33.32 -11.71 -27.36
CA VAL A 287 -32.76 -11.48 -26.01
C VAL A 287 -31.34 -12.06 -25.89
N VAL A 288 -30.47 -11.33 -25.19
CA VAL A 288 -29.13 -11.76 -24.80
C VAL A 288 -28.96 -11.48 -23.31
N ALA A 289 -28.29 -12.36 -22.56
CA ALA A 289 -28.10 -12.12 -21.14
C ALA A 289 -27.18 -10.90 -20.92
N PRO A 290 -27.47 -10.01 -19.95
CA PRO A 290 -26.60 -8.86 -19.69
C PRO A 290 -25.15 -9.24 -19.37
N SER A 291 -24.91 -10.39 -18.74
CA SER A 291 -23.56 -10.91 -18.48
C SER A 291 -22.79 -11.22 -19.77
N GLU A 292 -23.47 -11.76 -20.79
CA GLU A 292 -22.88 -12.09 -22.09
C GLU A 292 -22.53 -10.83 -22.89
N VAL A 293 -23.45 -9.84 -22.91
CA VAL A 293 -23.18 -8.51 -23.49
C VAL A 293 -21.99 -7.84 -22.81
N ASN A 294 -21.95 -7.90 -21.47
CA ASN A 294 -20.85 -7.34 -20.68
C ASN A 294 -19.51 -8.03 -20.95
N ALA A 295 -19.50 -9.35 -21.19
CA ALA A 295 -18.30 -10.12 -21.50
C ALA A 295 -17.75 -9.73 -22.88
N VAL A 296 -18.56 -9.83 -23.94
CA VAL A 296 -18.14 -9.51 -25.31
C VAL A 296 -17.71 -8.04 -25.45
N ARG A 297 -18.42 -7.11 -24.78
CA ARG A 297 -18.04 -5.69 -24.71
C ARG A 297 -16.64 -5.54 -24.10
N ARG A 298 -16.42 -6.18 -22.95
CA ARG A 298 -15.16 -6.06 -22.20
C ARG A 298 -13.99 -6.61 -22.99
N GLU A 299 -14.18 -7.75 -23.64
CA GLU A 299 -13.17 -8.39 -24.48
C GLU A 299 -12.85 -7.51 -25.68
N ALA A 300 -13.84 -7.13 -26.49
CA ALA A 300 -13.64 -6.30 -27.68
C ALA A 300 -12.94 -4.97 -27.34
N LEU A 301 -13.38 -4.29 -26.28
CA LEU A 301 -12.76 -3.05 -25.83
C LEU A 301 -11.32 -3.28 -25.32
N SER A 302 -11.05 -4.41 -24.64
CA SER A 302 -9.71 -4.75 -24.17
C SER A 302 -8.75 -5.05 -25.31
N ASP A 303 -9.22 -5.73 -26.37
CA ASP A 303 -8.44 -6.00 -27.57
C ASP A 303 -8.09 -4.72 -28.31
N LEU A 304 -9.05 -3.83 -28.52
CA LEU A 304 -8.80 -2.52 -29.13
C LEU A 304 -7.71 -1.78 -28.36
N ILE A 305 -7.84 -1.71 -27.03
CA ILE A 305 -6.86 -1.03 -26.18
C ILE A 305 -5.50 -1.70 -26.25
N SER A 306 -5.45 -3.02 -26.27
CA SER A 306 -4.19 -3.76 -26.39
C SER A 306 -3.47 -3.41 -27.69
N THR A 307 -4.20 -3.33 -28.80
CA THR A 307 -3.66 -2.93 -30.11
C THR A 307 -3.18 -1.47 -30.10
N ILE A 308 -4.00 -0.54 -29.60
CA ILE A 308 -3.62 0.87 -29.45
C ILE A 308 -2.35 1.03 -28.60
N LEU A 309 -2.21 0.21 -27.55
CA LEU A 309 -1.07 0.26 -26.64
C LEU A 309 0.16 -0.54 -27.14
N ALA A 310 0.01 -1.41 -28.14
CA ALA A 310 1.10 -2.25 -28.63
C ALA A 310 2.35 -1.46 -29.05
N PRO A 311 2.25 -0.32 -29.77
CA PRO A 311 3.41 0.51 -30.11
C PRO A 311 4.10 1.14 -28.90
N TYR A 312 3.39 1.29 -27.78
CA TYR A 312 3.92 1.87 -26.54
C TYR A 312 4.52 0.82 -25.60
N ARG A 313 4.30 -0.48 -25.86
CA ARG A 313 4.98 -1.55 -25.16
C ARG A 313 6.44 -1.52 -25.59
N ARG A 314 7.30 -1.01 -24.71
CA ARG A 314 8.73 -1.19 -24.87
C ARG A 314 9.02 -2.66 -24.65
N GLU A 315 9.69 -3.29 -25.61
CA GLU A 315 10.42 -4.51 -25.29
C GLU A 315 11.39 -4.15 -24.18
N VAL A 316 11.31 -4.89 -23.07
CA VAL A 316 12.37 -4.84 -22.07
C VAL A 316 13.60 -5.34 -22.82
N GLY A 317 14.48 -4.41 -23.22
CA GLY A 317 15.70 -4.78 -23.93
C GLY A 317 16.41 -5.85 -23.14
N GLN A 318 17.02 -6.81 -23.85
CA GLN A 318 17.84 -7.89 -23.27
C GLN A 318 19.14 -7.34 -22.65
N GLY A 319 19.07 -6.24 -21.89
CA GLY A 319 20.18 -5.73 -21.11
C GLY A 319 20.46 -6.73 -20.01
N SER A 320 21.57 -7.47 -20.18
CA SER A 320 22.05 -8.53 -19.30
C SER A 320 20.91 -9.22 -18.55
N HIS A 321 20.15 -10.06 -19.26
CA HIS A 321 19.51 -11.15 -18.55
C HIS A 321 20.63 -11.81 -17.72
N PHE A 322 20.56 -11.72 -16.40
CA PHE A 322 20.86 -12.94 -15.63
C PHE A 322 20.05 -14.00 -16.35
N ALA A 323 20.73 -14.91 -17.04
CA ALA A 323 20.08 -15.92 -17.85
C ALA A 323 19.21 -16.72 -16.88
N LEU A 324 17.93 -16.35 -16.79
CA LEU A 324 16.96 -17.06 -15.99
C LEU A 324 17.02 -18.50 -16.50
N PRO A 325 17.29 -19.50 -15.63
CA PRO A 325 17.05 -20.88 -15.97
C PRO A 325 15.64 -20.94 -16.53
N GLN A 326 15.52 -21.45 -17.76
CA GLN A 326 14.22 -21.58 -18.39
C GLN A 326 13.29 -22.27 -17.39
N SER A 327 12.12 -21.67 -17.14
CA SER A 327 11.09 -22.25 -16.32
C SER A 327 10.73 -23.60 -16.92
N HIS A 328 11.42 -24.65 -16.47
CA HIS A 328 11.06 -26.00 -16.82
C HIS A 328 9.65 -26.19 -16.27
N ARG A 329 8.73 -26.55 -17.17
CA ARG A 329 7.42 -27.11 -16.83
C ARG A 329 7.54 -27.98 -15.59
N PRO A 330 6.51 -28.07 -14.73
CA PRO A 330 6.56 -28.92 -13.55
C PRO A 330 6.84 -30.35 -13.99
N ALA A 331 8.11 -30.76 -14.01
CA ALA A 331 8.48 -32.15 -13.99
C ALA A 331 7.92 -32.70 -12.67
N ASP A 332 7.52 -33.95 -12.70
CA ASP A 332 6.77 -34.64 -11.65
C ASP A 332 7.04 -34.08 -10.25
N ALA A 333 5.97 -33.57 -9.63
CA ALA A 333 5.97 -33.27 -8.22
C ALA A 333 6.58 -34.49 -7.54
N ARG A 334 7.71 -34.30 -6.83
CA ARG A 334 8.09 -35.30 -5.85
C ARG A 334 6.83 -35.52 -5.03
N SER A 335 6.39 -36.76 -4.90
CA SER A 335 5.47 -37.15 -3.85
C SER A 335 6.19 -36.86 -2.55
N HIS A 336 6.17 -35.60 -2.11
CA HIS A 336 6.48 -35.27 -0.74
C HIS A 336 5.42 -36.05 0.05
N ALA A 337 5.84 -37.15 0.66
CA ALA A 337 5.11 -37.67 1.81
C ALA A 337 4.89 -36.44 2.70
N VAL A 338 3.64 -36.13 3.03
CA VAL A 338 3.23 -34.93 3.78
C VAL A 338 4.19 -34.77 4.96
N ALA A 339 5.21 -33.94 4.78
CA ALA A 339 6.10 -33.58 5.86
C ALA A 339 5.28 -32.60 6.69
N SER A 340 5.08 -32.92 7.96
CA SER A 340 4.41 -32.01 8.90
C SER A 340 5.12 -30.66 8.84
N THR A 341 4.47 -29.66 8.25
CA THR A 341 5.00 -28.30 8.17
C THR A 341 5.18 -27.77 9.60
N ARG A 342 6.35 -27.19 9.86
CA ARG A 342 6.75 -26.80 11.22
C ARG A 342 6.27 -25.38 11.54
N ILE A 343 5.99 -25.10 12.81
CA ILE A 343 5.56 -23.77 13.27
C ILE A 343 6.74 -23.00 13.86
N MET A 344 7.03 -21.81 13.31
CA MET A 344 7.95 -20.82 13.89
C MET A 344 7.15 -19.69 14.56
N ALA A 345 7.37 -19.46 15.85
CA ALA A 345 6.75 -18.35 16.57
C ALA A 345 7.72 -17.16 16.62
N LEU A 346 7.38 -16.05 15.96
CA LEU A 346 8.14 -14.80 16.02
C LEU A 346 7.64 -13.97 17.21
N VAL A 347 8.47 -13.83 18.25
CA VAL A 347 8.08 -13.35 19.58
C VAL A 347 9.12 -12.38 20.16
N THR A 348 8.72 -11.69 21.21
CA THR A 348 9.63 -11.01 22.13
C THR A 348 10.06 -11.96 23.25
N CYS A 349 11.23 -11.74 23.87
CA CYS A 349 11.79 -12.64 24.89
C CYS A 349 11.07 -12.65 26.25
N ASP A 350 9.94 -11.96 26.39
CA ASP A 350 9.05 -12.03 27.56
C ASP A 350 8.05 -13.20 27.48
N VAL A 351 7.93 -13.87 26.33
CA VAL A 351 7.12 -15.08 26.16
C VAL A 351 7.94 -16.31 26.52
N ASP A 352 7.48 -17.16 27.43
CA ASP A 352 8.24 -18.37 27.82
C ASP A 352 8.35 -19.39 26.66
N PRO A 353 9.57 -19.77 26.23
CA PRO A 353 9.75 -20.72 25.12
C PRO A 353 9.27 -22.13 25.47
N GLN A 354 9.27 -22.56 26.74
CA GLN A 354 8.74 -23.88 27.12
C GLN A 354 7.23 -23.95 26.89
N SER A 355 6.51 -22.88 27.23
CA SER A 355 5.08 -22.73 26.97
C SER A 355 4.76 -22.72 25.47
N LEU A 356 5.60 -22.08 24.63
CA LEU A 356 5.45 -22.14 23.18
C LEU A 356 5.66 -23.55 22.61
N ALA A 357 6.67 -24.28 23.10
CA ALA A 357 6.89 -25.67 22.72
C ALA A 357 5.68 -26.55 23.09
N ALA A 358 5.16 -26.39 24.31
CA ALA A 358 3.94 -27.08 24.75
C ALA A 358 2.69 -26.71 23.93
N ALA A 359 2.68 -25.51 23.35
CA ALA A 359 1.63 -25.02 22.45
C ALA A 359 1.80 -25.48 20.98
N GLY A 360 2.80 -26.32 20.66
CA GLY A 360 3.01 -26.90 19.33
C GLY A 360 4.00 -26.12 18.44
N ALA A 361 4.71 -25.13 18.97
CA ALA A 361 5.81 -24.50 18.24
C ALA A 361 6.95 -25.50 18.03
N HIS A 362 7.60 -25.40 16.87
CA HIS A 362 8.81 -26.17 16.52
C HIS A 362 10.07 -25.29 16.51
N GLY A 363 9.87 -23.97 16.49
CA GLY A 363 10.94 -22.99 16.61
C GLY A 363 10.43 -21.66 17.15
N VAL A 364 11.38 -20.85 17.61
CA VAL A 364 11.18 -19.48 18.07
C VAL A 364 12.12 -18.55 17.32
N CYS A 365 11.58 -17.41 16.89
CA CYS A 365 12.34 -16.32 16.31
C CYS A 365 12.24 -15.11 17.24
N VAL A 366 13.37 -14.56 17.68
CA VAL A 366 13.41 -13.40 18.59
C VAL A 366 13.73 -12.13 17.81
N ASP A 367 13.18 -11.02 18.27
CA ASP A 367 13.29 -9.72 17.61
C ASP A 367 14.68 -9.06 17.76
N CYS A 368 14.97 -8.13 16.84
CA CYS A 368 16.29 -7.50 16.71
C CYS A 368 16.76 -6.67 17.93
N ASP A 369 15.83 -6.34 18.82
CA ASP A 369 16.03 -5.49 19.99
C ASP A 369 16.45 -6.26 21.25
N THR A 370 16.44 -7.59 21.20
CA THR A 370 16.75 -8.44 22.35
C THR A 370 18.24 -8.30 22.77
N PRO A 371 18.55 -7.92 24.02
CA PRO A 371 19.93 -7.86 24.49
C PRO A 371 20.61 -9.24 24.51
N TYR A 372 21.89 -9.31 24.11
CA TYR A 372 22.66 -10.56 24.02
C TYR A 372 22.48 -11.53 25.20
N ARG A 373 22.61 -11.06 26.45
CA ARG A 373 22.47 -11.94 27.63
C ARG A 373 21.08 -12.58 27.70
N VAL A 374 20.03 -11.78 27.49
CA VAL A 374 18.64 -12.25 27.49
C VAL A 374 18.45 -13.26 26.36
N MET A 375 18.96 -12.95 25.17
CA MET A 375 18.89 -13.82 24.01
C MET A 375 19.57 -15.18 24.25
N ALA A 376 20.78 -15.19 24.82
CA ALA A 376 21.53 -16.41 25.10
C ALA A 376 20.83 -17.31 26.12
N GLU A 377 20.29 -16.72 27.20
CA GLU A 377 19.50 -17.44 28.20
C GLU A 377 18.19 -17.99 27.59
N TYR A 378 17.53 -17.19 26.76
CA TYR A 378 16.31 -17.57 26.05
C TYR A 378 16.54 -18.75 25.10
N PHE A 379 17.56 -18.68 24.23
CA PHE A 379 17.91 -19.75 23.30
C PHE A 379 18.43 -21.01 23.99
N ALA A 380 19.10 -20.89 25.15
CA ALA A 380 19.44 -22.07 25.95
C ALA A 380 18.17 -22.80 26.43
N THR A 381 17.18 -22.04 26.90
CA THR A 381 15.89 -22.59 27.37
C THR A 381 15.07 -23.18 26.21
N ALA A 382 15.00 -22.46 25.08
CA ALA A 382 14.29 -22.91 23.89
C ALA A 382 14.87 -24.22 23.33
N ARG A 383 16.20 -24.34 23.23
CA ARG A 383 16.85 -25.58 22.79
C ARG A 383 16.63 -26.73 23.76
N ALA A 384 16.63 -26.48 25.07
CA ALA A 384 16.30 -27.49 26.07
C ALA A 384 14.85 -28.00 25.92
N ALA A 385 13.95 -27.17 25.38
CA ALA A 385 12.58 -27.53 25.03
C ALA A 385 12.44 -28.15 23.61
N GLY A 386 13.54 -28.35 22.88
CA GLY A 386 13.55 -28.92 21.53
C GLY A 386 13.19 -27.94 20.41
N LEU A 387 13.19 -26.64 20.69
CA LEU A 387 12.86 -25.60 19.70
C LEU A 387 14.09 -25.16 18.91
N ARG A 388 13.89 -24.97 17.60
CA ARG A 388 14.86 -24.30 16.73
C ARG A 388 14.93 -22.81 17.03
N CYS A 389 16.13 -22.25 17.10
CA CYS A 389 16.34 -20.84 17.45
C CYS A 389 16.65 -19.97 16.24
N ALA A 390 15.91 -18.88 16.04
CA ALA A 390 16.13 -17.92 14.97
C ALA A 390 16.22 -16.49 15.52
N TYR A 391 16.96 -15.63 14.81
CA TYR A 391 17.07 -14.20 15.11
C TYR A 391 16.54 -13.38 13.94
N ASP A 392 15.61 -12.49 14.23
CA ASP A 392 15.04 -11.53 13.29
C ASP A 392 15.85 -10.23 13.31
N THR A 393 16.32 -9.81 12.14
CA THR A 393 17.02 -8.54 11.99
C THR A 393 16.04 -7.37 11.90
N VAL A 394 16.57 -6.16 11.77
CA VAL A 394 15.72 -4.97 11.71
C VAL A 394 15.16 -4.76 10.30
N THR A 395 13.86 -4.44 10.22
CA THR A 395 13.13 -4.29 8.93
C THR A 395 13.62 -3.16 8.04
N GLU A 396 14.26 -2.15 8.62
CA GLU A 396 14.86 -1.06 7.87
C GLU A 396 16.21 -0.78 8.53
N VAL A 397 17.28 -0.62 7.77
CA VAL A 397 18.58 -0.21 8.31
C VAL A 397 19.01 1.12 7.69
N LEU A 398 19.61 1.99 8.49
CA LEU A 398 20.34 3.16 7.98
C LEU A 398 21.83 2.98 8.21
N ASP A 399 22.63 3.76 7.50
CA ASP A 399 24.09 3.78 7.65
C ASP A 399 24.54 3.89 9.12
N ASP A 400 23.93 4.79 9.90
CA ASP A 400 24.23 4.98 11.33
C ASP A 400 23.89 3.75 12.20
N ASP A 401 22.99 2.87 11.73
CA ASP A 401 22.52 1.68 12.43
C ASP A 401 23.20 0.38 11.93
N MET A 402 23.95 0.44 10.82
CA MET A 402 24.49 -0.72 10.11
C MET A 402 25.48 -1.52 10.96
N ASP A 403 26.50 -0.87 11.52
CA ASP A 403 27.52 -1.51 12.35
C ASP A 403 26.91 -2.23 13.55
N TYR A 404 25.89 -1.62 14.16
CA TYR A 404 25.17 -2.23 15.26
C TYR A 404 24.39 -3.46 14.79
N ALA A 405 23.64 -3.36 13.69
CA ALA A 405 22.84 -4.46 13.17
C ALA A 405 23.73 -5.67 12.82
N VAL A 406 24.86 -5.44 12.15
CA VAL A 406 25.86 -6.49 11.86
C VAL A 406 26.42 -7.08 13.15
N SER A 407 26.76 -6.25 14.14
CA SER A 407 27.21 -6.74 15.45
C SER A 407 26.16 -7.59 16.17
N GLN A 408 24.86 -7.28 16.04
CA GLN A 408 23.81 -8.10 16.65
C GLN A 408 23.64 -9.45 15.96
N MET A 409 23.76 -9.52 14.63
CA MET A 409 23.74 -10.81 13.92
C MET A 409 24.86 -11.74 14.40
N ALA A 410 26.08 -11.20 14.58
CA ALA A 410 27.21 -11.96 15.12
C ALA A 410 26.93 -12.44 16.55
N LYS A 411 26.43 -11.55 17.41
CA LYS A 411 26.02 -11.88 18.79
C LYS A 411 24.89 -12.91 18.84
N ALA A 412 23.96 -12.87 17.90
CA ALA A 412 22.87 -13.83 17.82
C ALA A 412 23.38 -15.23 17.48
N GLN A 413 24.31 -15.34 16.53
CA GLN A 413 25.03 -16.60 16.25
C GLN A 413 25.76 -17.11 17.49
N GLU A 414 26.52 -16.25 18.19
CA GLU A 414 27.20 -16.61 19.44
C GLU A 414 26.23 -17.05 20.55
N ALA A 415 25.04 -16.45 20.62
CA ALA A 415 23.98 -16.80 21.56
C ALA A 415 23.29 -18.14 21.23
N GLY A 416 23.53 -18.69 20.03
CA GLY A 416 22.99 -19.96 19.57
C GLY A 416 21.82 -19.87 18.59
N ALA A 417 21.65 -18.73 17.89
CA ALA A 417 20.75 -18.66 16.74
C ALA A 417 21.23 -19.62 15.64
N GLU A 418 20.36 -20.50 15.19
CA GLU A 418 20.62 -21.42 14.07
C GLU A 418 20.23 -20.79 12.72
N LEU A 419 19.36 -19.78 12.75
CA LEU A 419 18.87 -19.05 11.58
C LEU A 419 18.96 -17.54 11.82
N LEU A 420 19.36 -16.80 10.79
CA LEU A 420 19.32 -15.35 10.71
C LEU A 420 18.28 -14.95 9.68
N ILE A 421 17.24 -14.24 10.10
CA ILE A 421 16.15 -13.79 9.25
C ILE A 421 16.42 -12.33 8.89
N VAL A 422 16.78 -12.12 7.63
CA VAL A 422 17.25 -10.81 7.19
C VAL A 422 16.11 -10.03 6.57
N GLU A 423 15.67 -8.98 7.25
CA GLU A 423 14.49 -8.20 6.86
C GLU A 423 14.83 -7.04 5.90
N ASP A 424 16.11 -6.69 5.74
CA ASP A 424 16.57 -5.59 4.88
C ASP A 424 17.65 -6.09 3.90
N LEU A 425 17.49 -5.77 2.61
CA LEU A 425 18.42 -6.19 1.55
C LEU A 425 19.86 -5.68 1.76
N ALA A 426 20.05 -4.53 2.40
CA ALA A 426 21.38 -4.02 2.70
C ALA A 426 22.10 -4.90 3.74
N LEU A 427 21.35 -5.47 4.71
CA LEU A 427 21.88 -6.42 5.69
C LEU A 427 22.13 -7.80 5.10
N LEU A 428 21.44 -8.18 4.02
CA LEU A 428 21.55 -9.52 3.44
C LEU A 428 22.98 -9.85 3.01
N SER A 429 23.67 -8.91 2.36
CA SER A 429 25.07 -9.09 1.98
C SER A 429 25.98 -9.35 3.18
N HIS A 430 25.84 -8.56 4.25
CA HIS A 430 26.61 -8.74 5.48
C HIS A 430 26.27 -10.03 6.24
N ALA A 431 25.02 -10.46 6.21
CA ALA A 431 24.59 -11.72 6.80
C ALA A 431 25.19 -12.93 6.06
N LEU A 432 25.24 -12.86 4.73
CA LEU A 432 25.86 -13.88 3.88
C LEU A 432 27.38 -13.97 4.08
N ASP A 433 28.05 -12.84 4.27
CA ASP A 433 29.49 -12.82 4.61
C ASP A 433 29.75 -13.40 6.01
N LEU A 434 28.83 -13.19 6.95
CA LEU A 434 28.97 -13.61 8.34
C LEU A 434 28.62 -15.09 8.55
N ALA A 435 27.47 -15.54 8.05
CA ALA A 435 26.90 -16.86 8.31
C ALA A 435 25.98 -17.29 7.15
N PRO A 436 26.54 -17.65 5.98
CA PRO A 436 25.74 -17.98 4.79
C PRO A 436 24.80 -19.17 5.03
N GLU A 437 25.28 -20.19 5.75
CA GLU A 437 24.52 -21.40 6.07
C GLU A 437 23.34 -21.17 7.06
N ALA A 438 23.28 -20.00 7.70
CA ALA A 438 22.20 -19.63 8.61
C ALA A 438 21.27 -18.57 8.02
N THR A 439 21.61 -17.96 6.88
CA THR A 439 20.97 -16.73 6.39
C THR A 439 19.76 -17.03 5.51
N LEU A 440 18.60 -16.49 5.90
CA LEU A 440 17.36 -16.51 5.13
C LEU A 440 16.94 -15.08 4.79
N ALA A 441 16.40 -14.88 3.59
CA ALA A 441 15.72 -13.63 3.25
C ALA A 441 14.35 -13.57 3.95
N GLY A 442 14.17 -12.63 4.87
CA GLY A 442 12.95 -12.42 5.64
C GLY A 442 11.82 -11.73 4.87
N PRO A 443 10.61 -11.64 5.46
CA PRO A 443 9.45 -11.02 4.83
C PRO A 443 9.64 -9.53 4.47
N GLY A 444 10.50 -8.80 5.18
CA GLY A 444 10.87 -7.40 4.94
C GLY A 444 11.63 -7.19 3.64
N CYS A 445 12.27 -8.23 3.08
CA CYS A 445 12.89 -8.18 1.76
C CYS A 445 11.85 -8.14 0.61
N GLU A 446 10.55 -8.17 0.92
CA GLU A 446 9.43 -8.13 -0.03
C GLU A 446 9.52 -9.21 -1.13
N ILE A 447 9.85 -10.45 -0.75
CA ILE A 447 9.90 -11.59 -1.68
C ILE A 447 8.49 -11.93 -2.17
N CYS A 448 8.07 -11.29 -3.28
CA CYS A 448 6.69 -11.30 -3.78
C CYS A 448 6.53 -12.03 -5.13
N GLY A 449 7.55 -12.73 -5.63
CA GLY A 449 7.50 -13.41 -6.93
C GLY A 449 8.59 -14.48 -7.11
N PRO A 450 8.43 -15.41 -8.06
CA PRO A 450 9.44 -16.42 -8.38
C PRO A 450 10.82 -15.83 -8.70
N GLU A 451 10.85 -14.68 -9.37
CA GLU A 451 12.09 -13.99 -9.75
C GLU A 451 12.84 -13.45 -8.51
N ALA A 452 12.10 -13.00 -7.49
CA ALA A 452 12.69 -12.53 -6.25
C ALA A 452 13.27 -13.71 -5.44
N VAL A 453 12.57 -14.84 -5.43
CA VAL A 453 13.07 -16.10 -4.82
C VAL A 453 14.35 -16.54 -5.49
N GLU A 454 14.35 -16.63 -6.83
CA GLU A 454 15.53 -17.05 -7.57
C GLU A 454 16.72 -16.13 -7.30
N TRP A 455 16.49 -14.81 -7.27
CA TRP A 455 17.53 -13.83 -7.02
C TRP A 455 18.15 -13.98 -5.62
N VAL A 456 17.36 -14.14 -4.54
CA VAL A 456 17.94 -14.30 -3.19
C VAL A 456 18.67 -15.62 -3.02
N LEU A 457 18.20 -16.70 -3.66
CA LEU A 457 18.89 -17.99 -3.64
C LEU A 457 20.22 -17.92 -4.42
N GLN A 458 20.24 -17.23 -5.57
CA GLN A 458 21.47 -17.00 -6.35
C GLN A 458 22.48 -16.12 -5.61
N LEU A 459 22.01 -15.19 -4.78
CA LEU A 459 22.89 -14.43 -3.89
C LEU A 459 23.55 -15.30 -2.81
N GLY A 460 23.02 -16.50 -2.54
CA GLY A 460 23.56 -17.43 -1.55
C GLY A 460 22.72 -17.58 -0.29
N ALA A 461 21.52 -16.98 -0.23
CA ALA A 461 20.62 -17.22 0.89
C ALA A 461 20.20 -18.69 0.93
N ARG A 462 20.19 -19.28 2.12
CA ARG A 462 19.78 -20.68 2.34
C ARG A 462 18.28 -20.90 2.11
N GLY A 463 17.49 -19.84 2.21
CA GLY A 463 16.04 -19.91 2.08
C GLY A 463 15.38 -18.53 2.16
N TYR A 464 14.06 -18.52 2.24
CA TYR A 464 13.27 -17.30 2.22
C TYR A 464 11.97 -17.47 3.03
N VAL A 465 11.46 -16.34 3.52
CA VAL A 465 10.18 -16.23 4.21
C VAL A 465 9.28 -15.33 3.39
N VAL A 466 8.19 -15.87 2.87
CA VAL A 466 7.19 -15.12 2.12
C VAL A 466 6.38 -14.25 3.09
N PRO A 467 6.22 -12.94 2.81
CA PRO A 467 5.42 -12.06 3.65
C PRO A 467 3.95 -12.51 3.65
N PHE A 468 3.22 -12.01 4.65
CA PHE A 468 1.81 -12.35 4.83
C PHE A 468 0.97 -12.01 3.59
N ALA A 469 0.31 -13.01 3.00
CA ALA A 469 -0.46 -12.89 1.75
C ALA A 469 -1.91 -12.39 1.94
N GLY A 470 -2.36 -12.15 3.18
CA GLY A 470 -3.73 -11.70 3.42
C GLY A 470 -4.78 -12.73 3.04
N SER A 471 -5.83 -12.29 2.35
CA SER A 471 -6.91 -13.14 1.85
C SER A 471 -6.61 -13.74 0.48
N GLU A 472 -5.51 -13.35 -0.16
CA GLU A 472 -5.10 -13.94 -1.43
C GLU A 472 -4.37 -15.27 -1.17
N PRO A 473 -4.63 -16.30 -1.97
CA PRO A 473 -3.91 -17.57 -1.82
C PRO A 473 -2.42 -17.28 -2.03
N PRO A 474 -1.54 -17.75 -1.13
CA PRO A 474 -0.13 -17.54 -1.33
C PRO A 474 0.33 -18.27 -2.58
N PRO A 475 1.38 -17.75 -3.21
CA PRO A 475 1.86 -18.36 -4.43
C PRO A 475 2.44 -19.75 -4.12
N ALA A 476 2.06 -20.73 -4.93
CA ALA A 476 2.72 -22.03 -4.96
C ALA A 476 3.97 -21.90 -5.82
N TRP A 477 5.11 -21.61 -5.19
CA TRP A 477 6.38 -21.56 -5.89
C TRP A 477 7.03 -22.94 -5.85
N PRO A 478 7.44 -23.51 -6.99
CA PRO A 478 8.08 -24.81 -6.99
C PRO A 478 9.32 -24.77 -6.10
N ALA A 479 9.40 -25.68 -5.12
CA ALA A 479 10.59 -25.96 -4.31
C ALA A 479 11.82 -26.43 -5.13
N ARG A 480 11.79 -26.24 -6.45
CA ARG A 480 12.68 -26.87 -7.42
C ARG A 480 13.92 -26.05 -7.77
N LEU A 481 14.17 -24.93 -7.10
CA LEU A 481 15.34 -24.09 -7.39
C LEU A 481 16.63 -24.56 -6.71
N ALA A 482 16.61 -25.62 -5.90
CA ALA A 482 17.82 -26.18 -5.28
C ALA A 482 17.91 -27.71 -5.46
N GLU A 483 18.37 -28.15 -6.63
CA GLU A 483 18.97 -29.49 -6.72
C GLU A 483 20.27 -29.49 -5.90
N GLY A 484 20.28 -30.17 -4.75
CA GLY A 484 21.49 -30.36 -3.93
C GLY A 484 21.39 -29.95 -2.45
N ALA A 485 20.28 -29.38 -2.00
CA ALA A 485 20.07 -29.18 -0.56
C ALA A 485 19.85 -30.54 0.13
N GLY A 486 20.69 -30.86 1.12
CA GLY A 486 20.55 -32.07 1.95
C GLY A 486 19.22 -32.10 2.72
N ASP A 487 18.99 -33.16 3.51
CA ASP A 487 17.75 -33.41 4.28
C ASP A 487 17.35 -32.27 5.26
N ASP A 488 18.22 -31.28 5.48
CA ASP A 488 17.91 -30.07 6.27
C ASP A 488 17.25 -28.93 5.46
N GLY A 489 17.04 -29.11 4.14
CA GLY A 489 16.18 -28.32 3.24
C GLY A 489 16.56 -26.85 3.05
N VAL A 490 16.31 -26.31 1.86
CA VAL A 490 16.10 -24.87 1.70
C VAL A 490 14.90 -24.51 2.57
N ALA A 491 15.04 -23.60 3.53
CA ALA A 491 13.93 -23.25 4.39
C ALA A 491 12.94 -22.37 3.60
N CYS A 492 11.92 -23.00 3.02
CA CYS A 492 10.80 -22.32 2.38
C CYS A 492 9.75 -22.03 3.46
N ALA A 493 9.55 -20.76 3.78
CA ALA A 493 8.66 -20.34 4.85
C ALA A 493 7.61 -19.33 4.38
N ILE A 494 6.51 -19.24 5.12
CA ILE A 494 5.48 -18.23 4.91
C ILE A 494 4.95 -17.70 6.24
N VAL A 495 4.75 -16.38 6.33
CA VAL A 495 3.99 -15.79 7.44
C VAL A 495 2.50 -16.04 7.18
N ALA A 496 1.88 -16.91 7.98
CA ALA A 496 0.50 -17.34 7.77
C ALA A 496 -0.47 -16.87 8.86
N GLY A 497 0.04 -16.20 9.89
CA GLY A 497 -0.77 -15.97 11.08
C GLY A 497 -0.20 -14.99 12.08
N GLY A 498 -1.02 -14.67 13.07
CA GLY A 498 -0.72 -13.66 14.08
C GLY A 498 -1.23 -12.28 13.70
N ARG A 499 -0.60 -11.23 14.21
CA ARG A 499 -0.92 -9.84 13.84
C ARG A 499 0.05 -9.46 12.72
N PRO A 500 -0.40 -9.29 11.47
CA PRO A 500 0.49 -9.03 10.36
C PRO A 500 1.20 -7.70 10.55
N HIS A 501 2.52 -7.67 10.35
CA HIS A 501 3.30 -6.44 10.30
C HIS A 501 2.87 -5.63 9.06
N LEU A 502 2.28 -4.46 9.28
CA LEU A 502 1.78 -3.58 8.23
C LEU A 502 2.82 -2.56 7.76
N GLY A 503 3.96 -2.49 8.46
CA GLY A 503 5.06 -1.59 8.13
C GLY A 503 5.64 -0.88 9.35
N VAL A 504 6.70 -0.14 9.09
CA VAL A 504 7.48 0.60 10.09
C VAL A 504 7.49 2.10 9.78
N THR A 505 7.56 2.93 10.82
CA THR A 505 7.67 4.38 10.66
C THR A 505 8.62 5.01 11.68
N ARG A 506 9.44 5.96 11.23
CA ARG A 506 10.26 6.82 12.11
C ARG A 506 9.44 7.82 12.93
N TYR A 507 8.15 7.96 12.60
CA TYR A 507 7.24 8.77 13.38
C TYR A 507 6.80 8.02 14.63
N CYS A 508 7.37 8.39 15.78
CA CYS A 508 6.94 7.87 17.08
C CYS A 508 5.58 8.49 17.47
N VAL A 509 4.48 7.81 17.13
CA VAL A 509 3.10 8.24 17.48
C VAL A 509 2.97 8.45 18.98
N LEU A 510 3.51 7.52 19.78
CA LEU A 510 3.42 7.54 21.25
C LEU A 510 4.10 8.79 21.84
N GLY A 511 5.34 9.08 21.42
CA GLY A 511 6.08 10.26 21.86
C GLY A 511 5.41 11.55 21.41
N ALA A 512 4.87 11.58 20.20
CA ALA A 512 4.16 12.74 19.67
C ALA A 512 2.86 13.03 20.43
N GLU A 513 2.09 12.01 20.83
CA GLU A 513 0.88 12.17 21.66
C GLU A 513 1.19 12.57 23.11
N LEU A 514 2.16 11.90 23.74
CA LEU A 514 2.52 12.16 25.14
C LEU A 514 3.26 13.49 25.32
N GLY A 515 4.06 13.90 24.33
CA GLY A 515 4.73 15.22 24.31
C GLY A 515 3.74 16.39 24.24
N LEU A 516 2.63 16.22 23.51
CA LEU A 516 1.57 17.24 23.41
C LEU A 516 0.75 17.35 24.70
N ALA A 517 0.54 16.24 25.42
CA ALA A 517 -0.13 16.27 26.72
C ALA A 517 0.63 17.13 27.75
N ARG A 518 1.97 17.16 27.68
CA ARG A 518 2.82 17.97 28.59
C ARG A 518 2.95 19.44 28.17
N ARG A 519 2.73 19.78 26.90
CA ARG A 519 2.89 21.14 26.36
C ARG A 519 1.60 21.65 25.71
N ARG A 520 0.54 21.84 26.49
CA ARG A 520 -0.64 22.61 26.04
C ARG A 520 -0.19 24.05 25.74
N GLY A 521 0.11 24.35 24.47
CA GLY A 521 0.39 25.71 23.99
C GLY A 521 1.58 25.88 23.02
N SER A 522 2.39 24.87 22.74
CA SER A 522 3.53 25.01 21.80
C SER A 522 3.39 24.13 20.56
N THR A 523 3.53 24.72 19.37
CA THR A 523 3.62 24.04 18.06
C THR A 523 4.97 23.37 17.81
N GLY A 524 5.88 23.40 18.79
CA GLY A 524 7.21 22.79 18.68
C GLY A 524 7.14 21.27 18.80
N GLY A 525 7.65 20.57 17.79
CA GLY A 525 7.70 19.10 17.76
C GLY A 525 8.46 18.49 18.95
N PHE A 526 8.11 17.23 19.26
CA PHE A 526 8.78 16.42 20.28
C PHE A 526 10.28 16.25 19.94
N ARG A 527 11.18 16.62 20.85
CA ARG A 527 12.62 16.35 20.73
C ARG A 527 12.95 15.04 21.46
N ARG A 528 13.83 14.21 20.89
CA ARG A 528 14.21 12.90 21.43
C ARG A 528 14.66 12.95 22.90
N GLY A 529 15.24 14.06 23.36
CA GLY A 529 15.70 14.27 24.74
C GLY A 529 14.60 14.47 25.79
N ASP A 530 13.35 14.72 25.40
CA ASP A 530 12.21 14.90 26.35
C ASP A 530 11.43 13.58 26.61
N CYS A 531 11.90 12.46 26.04
CA CYS A 531 11.21 11.17 26.09
C CYS A 531 11.42 10.46 27.43
N THR A 532 10.34 9.96 28.04
CA THR A 532 10.40 9.10 29.24
C THR A 532 10.36 7.61 28.92
N ALA A 533 10.59 7.22 27.67
CA ALA A 533 10.55 5.83 27.18
C ALA A 533 9.28 5.01 27.58
N PRO A 534 8.05 5.57 27.47
CA PRO A 534 6.83 4.87 27.88
C PRO A 534 6.52 3.63 27.02
N CYS A 535 7.11 3.50 25.84
CA CYS A 535 7.02 2.28 25.02
C CYS A 535 7.79 1.09 25.61
N ARG A 536 8.67 1.33 26.59
CA ARG A 536 9.44 0.30 27.29
C ARG A 536 8.83 -0.04 28.65
N GLU A 537 7.76 0.64 29.05
CA GLU A 537 7.06 0.43 30.31
C GLU A 537 5.84 -0.48 30.11
N GLY A 538 5.73 -1.57 30.87
CA GLY A 538 4.45 -2.24 31.12
C GLY A 538 4.10 -3.47 30.26
N GLY A 539 5.04 -4.06 29.50
CA GLY A 539 4.90 -5.38 28.86
C GLY A 539 3.77 -5.56 27.84
N LYS A 540 2.86 -4.59 27.71
CA LYS A 540 1.72 -4.64 26.79
C LYS A 540 1.98 -3.75 25.59
N PRO A 541 1.72 -4.23 24.37
CA PRO A 541 1.88 -3.43 23.17
C PRO A 541 0.90 -2.24 23.21
N ALA A 542 1.39 -1.08 22.78
CA ALA A 542 0.50 0.07 22.56
C ALA A 542 -0.44 -0.23 21.39
N PHE A 543 -1.61 0.40 21.35
CA PHE A 543 -2.50 0.24 20.22
C PHE A 543 -3.23 1.54 19.87
N LEU A 544 -3.69 1.62 18.63
CA LEU A 544 -4.54 2.67 18.11
C LEU A 544 -5.95 2.10 17.94
N ALA A 545 -6.91 2.67 18.66
CA ALA A 545 -8.33 2.33 18.54
C ALA A 545 -8.99 3.21 17.49
N GLY A 546 -9.55 2.59 16.46
CA GLY A 546 -10.32 3.26 15.41
C GLY A 546 -11.77 3.50 15.84
N GLU A 547 -12.45 4.43 15.17
CA GLU A 547 -13.87 4.74 15.45
C GLU A 547 -14.81 3.55 15.16
N GLY A 548 -14.40 2.64 14.27
CA GLY A 548 -15.14 1.41 13.94
C GLY A 548 -14.89 0.25 14.90
N GLY A 549 -14.12 0.45 15.99
CA GLY A 549 -13.74 -0.62 16.91
C GLY A 549 -12.45 -1.37 16.52
N ASP A 550 -11.92 -1.10 15.32
CA ASP A 550 -10.66 -1.68 14.84
C ASP A 550 -9.49 -1.30 15.75
N LYS A 551 -8.51 -2.21 15.88
CA LYS A 551 -7.27 -1.97 16.62
C LYS A 551 -6.06 -2.17 15.70
N LEU A 552 -5.11 -1.25 15.77
CA LEU A 552 -3.77 -1.41 15.21
C LEU A 552 -2.77 -1.45 16.36
N TYR A 553 -1.98 -2.50 16.46
CA TYR A 553 -1.01 -2.64 17.53
C TYR A 553 0.32 -2.03 17.13
N MET A 554 1.11 -1.66 18.13
CA MET A 554 2.37 -0.98 17.94
C MET A 554 3.43 -1.50 18.90
N THR A 555 4.57 -1.87 18.34
CA THR A 555 5.82 -2.07 19.09
C THR A 555 6.85 -1.03 18.65
N PHE A 556 7.92 -0.87 19.43
CA PHE A 556 8.93 0.16 19.18
C PHE A 556 10.32 -0.41 19.33
N ASP A 557 11.15 -0.17 18.31
CA ASP A 557 12.52 -0.66 18.32
C ASP A 557 13.49 0.29 19.05
N ARG A 558 14.77 -0.09 19.18
CA ARG A 558 15.81 0.70 19.86
C ARG A 558 16.07 2.04 19.18
N SER A 559 15.83 2.11 17.88
CA SER A 559 15.94 3.33 17.07
C SER A 559 14.70 4.22 17.19
N CYS A 560 13.75 3.88 18.07
CA CYS A 560 12.49 4.57 18.30
C CYS A 560 11.55 4.58 17.08
N ARG A 561 11.68 3.60 16.19
CA ARG A 561 10.76 3.37 15.09
C ARG A 561 9.54 2.62 15.61
N ALA A 562 8.37 3.01 15.14
CA ALA A 562 7.13 2.34 15.46
C ALA A 562 6.85 1.27 14.39
N HIS A 563 6.74 0.02 14.82
CA HIS A 563 6.27 -1.10 14.00
C HIS A 563 4.77 -1.20 14.19
N VAL A 564 4.00 -1.17 13.11
CA VAL A 564 2.54 -1.17 13.17
C VAL A 564 2.01 -2.52 12.71
N TYR A 565 1.14 -3.11 13.51
CA TYR A 565 0.58 -4.42 13.27
C TYR A 565 -0.94 -4.34 13.11
N GLY A 566 -1.47 -5.20 12.24
CA GLY A 566 -2.88 -5.32 11.97
C GLY A 566 -3.66 -6.02 13.10
N PRO A 567 -4.96 -6.25 12.88
CA PRO A 567 -5.75 -7.13 13.75
C PRO A 567 -5.23 -8.57 13.68
N ASP A 568 -5.61 -9.39 14.65
CA ASP A 568 -5.31 -10.83 14.66
C ASP A 568 -5.89 -11.48 13.41
N VAL A 569 -5.03 -12.13 12.62
CA VAL A 569 -5.43 -12.95 11.49
C VAL A 569 -5.18 -14.39 11.89
N LEU A 570 -6.29 -15.06 12.21
CA LEU A 570 -6.33 -16.51 12.35
C LEU A 570 -6.79 -17.11 11.01
N PRO A 571 -6.36 -18.34 10.66
CA PRO A 571 -6.99 -19.08 9.58
C PRO A 571 -8.45 -19.22 9.99
N ALA A 572 -9.37 -18.72 9.17
CA ALA A 572 -10.77 -18.63 9.56
C ALA A 572 -11.30 -20.01 9.98
N ALA A 573 -11.64 -20.13 11.26
CA ALA A 573 -12.21 -21.34 11.84
C ALA A 573 -13.39 -21.81 10.96
N GLY A 574 -13.23 -22.97 10.32
CA GLY A 574 -14.28 -23.59 9.51
C GLY A 574 -14.29 -23.33 8.00
N THR A 575 -13.24 -22.74 7.40
CA THR A 575 -13.20 -22.57 5.92
C THR A 575 -12.11 -23.33 5.17
N ALA A 576 -11.21 -24.02 5.88
CA ALA A 576 -10.46 -25.15 5.32
C ALA A 576 -10.05 -26.07 6.48
N PRO A 577 -10.38 -27.37 6.46
CA PRO A 577 -9.61 -28.32 7.27
C PRO A 577 -8.15 -28.21 6.80
N ASN A 578 -7.24 -27.97 7.75
CA ASN A 578 -5.78 -28.05 7.60
C ASN A 578 -5.10 -26.98 6.72
N ALA A 579 -5.14 -25.71 7.17
CA ALA A 579 -4.35 -24.63 6.54
C ALA A 579 -2.84 -24.98 6.43
N ILE A 580 -2.30 -25.71 7.41
CA ILE A 580 -0.91 -26.18 7.43
C ILE A 580 -0.66 -27.24 6.35
N GLU A 581 -1.56 -28.18 6.12
CA GLU A 581 -1.47 -29.13 5.00
C GLU A 581 -1.55 -28.42 3.64
N CYS A 582 -2.37 -27.37 3.53
CA CYS A 582 -2.40 -26.55 2.32
C CYS A 582 -1.02 -25.91 2.05
N TYR A 583 -0.36 -25.37 3.07
CA TYR A 583 0.98 -24.80 2.92
C TYR A 583 2.04 -25.87 2.61
N SER A 584 1.96 -27.03 3.26
CA SER A 584 2.80 -28.20 2.93
C SER A 584 2.64 -28.60 1.45
N ALA A 585 1.39 -28.70 0.97
CA ALA A 585 1.08 -29.03 -0.42
C ALA A 585 1.55 -27.95 -1.42
N MET A 586 1.71 -26.70 -0.97
CA MET A 586 2.30 -25.61 -1.74
C MET A 586 3.83 -25.61 -1.73
N GLY A 587 4.47 -26.47 -0.92
CA GLY A 587 5.92 -26.60 -0.82
C GLY A 587 6.57 -25.79 0.30
N TYR A 588 5.81 -25.36 1.31
CA TYR A 588 6.35 -24.65 2.48
C TYR A 588 6.71 -25.62 3.61
N ASP A 589 7.96 -25.56 4.07
CA ASP A 589 8.48 -26.35 5.18
C ASP A 589 8.13 -25.75 6.55
N TRP A 590 7.96 -24.42 6.58
CA TRP A 590 7.68 -23.66 7.79
C TRP A 590 6.50 -22.69 7.62
N VAL A 591 5.66 -22.64 8.64
CA VAL A 591 4.63 -21.62 8.83
C VAL A 591 5.04 -20.72 9.99
N TRP A 592 5.01 -19.43 9.75
CA TRP A 592 5.44 -18.41 10.70
C TRP A 592 4.23 -17.66 11.27
N LEU A 593 4.25 -17.46 12.58
CA LEU A 593 3.26 -16.68 13.32
C LEU A 593 3.93 -15.41 13.84
N ASP A 594 3.48 -14.23 13.42
CA ASP A 594 3.97 -12.96 13.95
C ASP A 594 3.23 -12.61 15.24
N LEU A 595 3.87 -12.93 16.36
CA LEU A 595 3.33 -12.79 17.71
C LEU A 595 4.01 -11.65 18.51
N ARG A 596 4.91 -10.87 17.88
CA ARG A 596 5.65 -9.76 18.53
C ARG A 596 4.74 -8.68 19.12
N ALA A 597 3.53 -8.56 18.58
CA ALA A 597 2.55 -7.58 19.03
C ALA A 597 1.49 -8.17 19.97
N TYR A 598 1.75 -9.30 20.64
CA TYR A 598 0.89 -9.94 21.64
C TYR A 598 1.50 -9.76 23.04
N ASP A 599 0.70 -9.92 24.09
CA ASP A 599 1.28 -10.23 25.41
C ASP A 599 1.58 -11.73 25.53
N GLY A 600 2.33 -12.13 26.57
CA GLY A 600 2.83 -13.50 26.70
C GLY A 600 1.75 -14.59 26.68
N ASP A 601 0.67 -14.42 27.43
CA ASP A 601 -0.44 -15.38 27.47
C ASP A 601 -1.23 -15.38 26.16
N GLU A 602 -1.46 -14.20 25.56
CA GLU A 602 -2.10 -14.09 24.25
C GLU A 602 -1.28 -14.78 23.16
N ALA A 603 0.06 -14.68 23.20
CA ALA A 603 0.97 -15.30 22.23
C ALA A 603 0.94 -16.83 22.31
N VAL A 604 1.07 -17.40 23.52
CA VAL A 604 0.99 -18.86 23.73
C VAL A 604 -0.38 -19.38 23.31
N GLY A 605 -1.45 -18.69 23.71
CA GLY A 605 -2.81 -19.06 23.31
C GLY A 605 -3.03 -18.97 21.80
N ALA A 606 -2.44 -17.99 21.11
CA ALA A 606 -2.49 -17.89 19.66
C ALA A 606 -1.75 -19.06 18.99
N CYS A 607 -0.52 -19.36 19.43
CA CYS A 607 0.24 -20.51 18.94
C CYS A 607 -0.54 -21.83 19.09
N ALA A 608 -1.12 -22.07 20.27
CA ALA A 608 -1.92 -23.26 20.53
C ALA A 608 -3.14 -23.37 19.61
N ARG A 609 -3.83 -22.25 19.33
CA ARG A 609 -4.95 -22.23 18.38
C ARG A 609 -4.52 -22.61 16.96
N PHE A 610 -3.35 -22.15 16.51
CA PHE A 610 -2.81 -22.49 15.19
C PHE A 610 -2.40 -23.96 15.11
N ALA A 611 -1.72 -24.49 16.12
CA ALA A 611 -1.34 -25.89 16.18
C ALA A 611 -2.56 -26.82 16.30
N ALA A 612 -3.60 -26.42 17.03
CA ALA A 612 -4.81 -27.21 17.19
C ALA A 612 -5.68 -27.31 15.92
N VAL A 613 -5.45 -26.48 14.88
CA VAL A 613 -6.10 -26.65 13.57
C VAL A 613 -5.62 -27.95 12.87
N GLU A 614 -4.58 -28.61 13.39
CA GLU A 614 -4.11 -29.93 12.94
C GLU A 614 -4.83 -31.12 13.61
N ALA A 615 -5.60 -30.91 14.69
CA ALA A 615 -6.26 -31.97 15.46
C ALA A 615 -7.76 -32.09 15.12
#